data_AF-K0UPV0-F1
#
_entry.id   AF-K0UPV0-F1
#
_cell.length_a   1.000
_cell.length_b   1.000
_cell.length_c   1.000
_cell.angle_alpha   90.00
_cell.angle_beta   90.00
_cell.angle_gamma   90.00
#
_symmetry.space_group_name_H-M   'P 1'
#
loop_
_entity.id
_entity.type
_entity.pdbx_description
1 polymer ?
#
loop_
_entity_poly.entity_id
_entity_poly.type
_entity_poly.pdbx_seq_one_letter_code
_entity_poly.pdbx_strand_id
1 'polypeptide(L)'
;MLHSVAEQVVGLPLDDGALISRTVELLADAYPDLIDDRPGRWVGSKAGGVLGKVRFLHFSPREYLVIFGSPTGTQGFSGRYKHVDIHKFLLAGRIDSYDLESDDTIGLPPLLPGGHTCLERGHARGLTIHPGSWHLEYGRGAVATTLPFAMVDTLLVSLEFESVRRSTVEFAKLVRRRRR
;
A
#
# COMPACT_ATOMS: atom_id res chain seq x y z
N MET A 1 15.33 -7.74 -4.64
CA MET A 1 15.22 -7.74 -3.16
C MET A 1 13.76 -7.86 -2.72
N LEU A 2 12.89 -6.85 -2.91
CA LEU A 2 11.48 -6.90 -2.46
C LEU A 2 10.71 -8.15 -2.93
N HIS A 3 10.92 -8.58 -4.18
CA HIS A 3 10.37 -9.84 -4.71
C HIS A 3 10.81 -11.05 -3.87
N SER A 4 12.09 -11.15 -3.55
CA SER A 4 12.62 -12.25 -2.73
C SER A 4 12.05 -12.26 -1.31
N VAL A 5 11.77 -11.08 -0.72
CA VAL A 5 11.05 -11.02 0.56
C VAL A 5 9.65 -11.60 0.43
N ALA A 6 8.93 -11.25 -0.64
CA ALA A 6 7.59 -11.79 -0.89
C ALA A 6 7.60 -13.31 -1.06
N GLU A 7 8.57 -13.87 -1.79
CA GLU A 7 8.75 -15.32 -1.95
C GLU A 7 9.02 -16.02 -0.61
N GLN A 8 9.86 -15.43 0.25
CA GLN A 8 10.26 -16.02 1.53
C GLN A 8 9.14 -16.12 2.56
N VAL A 9 8.12 -15.25 2.47
CA VAL A 9 7.01 -15.22 3.43
C VAL A 9 5.76 -15.97 2.93
N VAL A 10 5.80 -16.53 1.72
CA VAL A 10 4.69 -17.31 1.17
C VAL A 10 4.34 -18.48 2.10
N GLY A 11 3.05 -18.63 2.38
CA GLY A 11 2.53 -19.72 3.20
C GLY A 11 2.62 -19.49 4.71
N LEU A 12 3.24 -18.40 5.17
CA LEU A 12 3.17 -18.02 6.57
C LEU A 12 1.75 -17.63 6.96
N PRO A 13 1.31 -17.95 8.20
CA PRO A 13 -0.02 -17.59 8.65
C PRO A 13 -0.22 -16.06 8.70
N LEU A 14 -1.43 -15.64 8.31
CA LEU A 14 -1.85 -14.25 8.41
C LEU A 14 -2.50 -13.95 9.78
N ASP A 15 -3.21 -14.93 10.35
CA ASP A 15 -4.12 -14.73 11.49
C ASP A 15 -3.40 -14.36 12.80
N ASP A 16 -2.18 -14.86 12.99
CA ASP A 16 -1.31 -14.53 14.12
C ASP A 16 -0.36 -13.35 13.84
N GLY A 17 -0.43 -12.80 12.63
CA GLY A 17 0.42 -11.71 12.16
C GLY A 17 1.84 -12.13 11.76
N ALA A 18 2.20 -13.42 11.78
CA ALA A 18 3.55 -13.91 11.49
C ALA A 18 4.04 -13.48 10.11
N LEU A 19 3.18 -13.56 9.07
CA LEU A 19 3.51 -13.12 7.72
C LEU A 19 3.94 -11.65 7.69
N ILE A 20 3.20 -10.78 8.36
CA ILE A 20 3.47 -9.34 8.37
C ILE A 20 4.74 -9.03 9.17
N SER A 21 4.87 -9.60 10.37
CA SER A 21 6.04 -9.41 11.23
C SER A 21 7.30 -9.87 10.51
N ARG A 22 7.29 -11.07 9.92
CA ARG A 22 8.44 -11.61 9.18
C ARG A 22 8.80 -10.78 7.95
N THR A 23 7.79 -10.25 7.24
CA THR A 23 8.02 -9.34 6.11
C THR A 23 8.77 -8.09 6.57
N VAL A 24 8.36 -7.49 7.68
CA VAL A 24 8.98 -6.26 8.19
C VAL A 24 10.39 -6.52 8.72
N GLU A 25 10.62 -7.63 9.42
CA GLU A 25 11.95 -8.05 9.87
C GLU A 25 12.93 -8.21 8.69
N LEU A 26 12.55 -8.96 7.66
CA LEU A 26 13.39 -9.16 6.48
C LEU A 26 13.73 -7.85 5.76
N LEU A 27 12.79 -6.90 5.76
CA LEU A 27 12.99 -5.59 5.17
C LEU A 27 13.88 -4.68 6.02
N ALA A 28 13.72 -4.71 7.34
CA ALA A 28 14.57 -3.97 8.28
C ALA A 28 16.00 -4.50 8.29
N ASP A 29 16.19 -5.82 8.21
CA ASP A 29 17.51 -6.44 8.08
C ASP A 29 18.21 -6.01 6.77
N ALA A 30 17.45 -5.92 5.67
CA ALA A 30 18.00 -5.52 4.37
C ALA A 30 18.25 -4.01 4.27
N TYR A 31 17.46 -3.18 4.96
CA TYR A 31 17.51 -1.71 4.90
C TYR A 31 17.36 -1.07 6.30
N PRO A 32 18.33 -1.27 7.20
CA PRO A 32 18.21 -0.85 8.60
C PRO A 32 18.12 0.67 8.78
N ASP A 33 18.68 1.45 7.85
CA ASP A 33 18.62 2.92 7.89
C ASP A 33 17.30 3.50 7.35
N LEU A 34 16.48 2.68 6.67
CA LEU A 34 15.28 3.15 5.96
C LEU A 34 13.99 2.57 6.53
N ILE A 35 14.05 1.39 7.16
CA ILE A 35 12.88 0.64 7.61
C ILE A 35 12.99 0.38 9.10
N ASP A 36 11.95 0.80 9.82
CA ASP A 36 11.80 0.61 11.25
C ASP A 36 10.99 -0.66 11.52
N ASP A 37 11.58 -1.61 12.24
CA ASP A 37 10.96 -2.89 12.59
C ASP A 37 9.91 -2.77 13.71
N ARG A 38 9.88 -1.64 14.43
CA ARG A 38 8.94 -1.41 15.52
C ARG A 38 7.49 -1.46 15.03
N PRO A 39 6.53 -1.88 15.88
CA PRO A 39 5.12 -1.92 15.51
C PRO A 39 4.62 -0.57 14.98
N GLY A 40 4.25 -0.56 13.70
CA GLY A 40 3.69 0.60 13.02
C GLY A 40 2.18 0.69 13.15
N ARG A 41 1.62 1.87 12.86
CA ARG A 41 0.17 2.08 12.82
C ARG A 41 -0.40 1.71 11.45
N TRP A 42 -1.55 1.06 11.47
CA TRP A 42 -2.38 0.86 10.29
C TRP A 42 -3.30 2.05 10.09
N VAL A 43 -3.46 2.47 8.83
CA VAL A 43 -4.39 3.53 8.42
C VAL A 43 -5.38 2.94 7.43
N GLY A 44 -6.65 3.35 7.53
CA GLY A 44 -7.63 3.04 6.49
C GLY A 44 -7.34 3.85 5.24
N SER A 45 -7.31 3.19 4.08
CA SER A 45 -7.10 3.84 2.79
C SER A 45 -8.21 3.42 1.84
N LYS A 46 -8.85 4.42 1.23
CA LYS A 46 -9.70 4.28 0.07
C LYS A 46 -9.03 5.03 -1.07
N ALA A 47 -9.00 4.50 -2.29
CA ALA A 47 -8.59 5.23 -3.49
C ALA A 47 -9.12 4.52 -4.73
N GLY A 48 -9.77 5.23 -5.65
CA GLY A 48 -10.29 4.61 -6.89
C GLY A 48 -11.28 3.47 -6.63
N GLY A 49 -11.99 3.47 -5.50
CA GLY A 49 -12.89 2.38 -5.06
C GLY A 49 -12.20 1.26 -4.28
N VAL A 50 -10.86 1.20 -4.31
CA VAL A 50 -10.05 0.21 -3.59
C VAL A 50 -9.98 0.61 -2.11
N LEU A 51 -10.54 -0.22 -1.22
CA LEU A 51 -10.56 -0.03 0.22
C LEU A 51 -9.70 -1.09 0.92
N GLY A 52 -8.83 -0.64 1.82
CA GLY A 52 -8.02 -1.54 2.63
C GLY A 52 -7.31 -0.85 3.78
N LYS A 53 -6.36 -1.58 4.37
CA LYS A 53 -5.45 -1.10 5.41
C LYS A 53 -4.07 -0.93 4.81
N VAL A 54 -3.45 0.20 5.12
CA VAL A 54 -2.07 0.51 4.71
C VAL A 54 -1.19 0.73 5.94
N ARG A 55 0.03 0.20 5.89
CA ARG A 55 1.13 0.53 6.82
C ARG A 55 2.27 1.07 6.00
N PHE A 56 2.68 2.30 6.28
CA PHE A 56 3.84 2.91 5.66
C PHE A 56 5.12 2.36 6.29
N LEU A 57 6.06 1.94 5.45
CA LEU A 57 7.39 1.47 5.85
C LEU A 57 8.46 2.48 5.48
N HIS A 58 8.34 3.09 4.30
CA HIS A 58 9.28 4.11 3.82
C HIS A 58 8.55 5.15 2.96
N PHE A 59 9.00 6.41 3.02
CA PHE A 59 8.50 7.49 2.16
C PHE A 59 9.59 8.54 1.89
N SER A 60 9.75 8.91 0.63
CA SER A 60 10.60 10.02 0.16
C SER A 60 9.95 10.71 -1.05
N PRO A 61 10.48 11.86 -1.52
CA PRO A 61 9.98 12.50 -2.73
C PRO A 61 10.06 11.61 -3.99
N ARG A 62 10.89 10.56 -3.98
CA ARG A 62 11.13 9.69 -5.14
C ARG A 62 10.61 8.27 -5.00
N GLU A 63 10.43 7.79 -3.79
CA GLU A 63 10.14 6.38 -3.52
C GLU A 63 9.22 6.25 -2.31
N TYR A 64 8.33 5.28 -2.33
CA TYR A 64 7.60 4.85 -1.14
C TYR A 64 7.52 3.33 -1.07
N LEU A 65 7.41 2.81 0.15
CA LEU A 65 7.14 1.40 0.40
C LEU A 65 6.05 1.29 1.46
N VAL A 66 4.99 0.56 1.14
CA VAL A 66 3.89 0.27 2.06
C VAL A 66 3.55 -1.21 2.04
N ILE A 67 2.95 -1.68 3.13
CA ILE A 67 2.16 -2.91 3.12
C ILE A 67 0.70 -2.51 2.96
N PHE A 68 0.02 -3.08 1.98
CA PHE A 68 -1.41 -2.92 1.78
C PHE A 68 -2.10 -4.28 1.90
N GLY A 69 -3.27 -4.30 2.53
CA GLY A 69 -4.14 -5.47 2.50
C GLY A 69 -5.62 -5.14 2.65
N SER A 70 -6.45 -6.06 2.18
CA SER A 70 -7.90 -5.97 2.30
C SER A 70 -8.47 -7.25 2.90
N PRO A 71 -8.80 -7.27 4.21
CA PRO A 71 -9.33 -8.45 4.88
C PRO A 71 -10.63 -8.98 4.24
N THR A 72 -11.49 -8.08 3.75
CA THR A 72 -12.80 -8.40 3.18
C THR A 72 -12.84 -8.33 1.66
N GLY A 73 -11.70 -8.08 1.01
CA GLY A 73 -11.60 -7.89 -0.42
C GLY A 73 -12.12 -6.52 -0.90
N THR A 74 -11.72 -6.14 -2.10
CA THR A 74 -12.09 -4.87 -2.73
C THR A 74 -11.88 -4.90 -4.23
N GLN A 75 -12.58 -4.02 -4.96
CA GLN A 75 -12.48 -3.87 -6.41
C GLN A 75 -12.41 -2.39 -6.75
N GLY A 76 -11.66 -2.05 -7.79
CA GLY A 76 -11.58 -0.66 -8.21
C GLY A 76 -10.58 -0.38 -9.31
N PHE A 77 -10.34 0.92 -9.48
CA PHE A 77 -9.40 1.51 -10.42
C PHE A 77 -8.03 1.65 -9.77
N SER A 78 -6.98 1.20 -10.45
CA SER A 78 -5.61 1.29 -9.95
C SER A 78 -5.10 2.72 -9.73
N GLY A 79 -5.73 3.71 -10.39
CA GLY A 79 -5.12 5.02 -10.60
C GLY A 79 -4.30 5.06 -11.90
N ARG A 80 -4.15 6.25 -12.45
CA ARG A 80 -3.28 6.53 -13.61
C ARG A 80 -2.16 7.47 -13.20
N TYR A 81 -0.99 6.92 -12.91
CA TYR A 81 0.14 7.68 -12.39
C TYR A 81 1.11 8.03 -13.51
N LYS A 82 1.12 9.29 -13.96
CA LYS A 82 1.94 9.72 -15.11
C LYS A 82 3.44 9.69 -14.85
N HIS A 83 3.86 9.75 -13.58
CA HIS A 83 5.26 9.96 -13.20
C HIS A 83 5.78 8.97 -12.16
N VAL A 84 5.02 7.92 -11.85
CA VAL A 84 5.39 6.88 -10.88
C VAL A 84 5.07 5.51 -11.45
N ASP A 85 6.04 4.60 -11.36
CA ASP A 85 5.83 3.17 -11.59
C ASP A 85 5.46 2.53 -10.25
N ILE A 86 4.47 1.65 -10.24
CA ILE A 86 3.98 0.99 -9.02
C ILE A 86 4.20 -0.51 -9.13
N HIS A 87 5.05 -1.02 -8.26
CA HIS A 87 5.34 -2.44 -8.15
C HIS A 87 4.51 -3.05 -7.02
N LYS A 88 3.87 -4.18 -7.28
CA LYS A 88 3.16 -4.97 -6.27
C LYS A 88 3.81 -6.33 -6.14
N PHE A 89 4.12 -6.73 -4.91
CA PHE A 89 4.65 -8.04 -4.57
C PHE A 89 3.68 -8.73 -3.62
N LEU A 90 3.01 -9.78 -4.08
CA LEU A 90 1.92 -10.38 -3.33
C LEU A 90 2.47 -11.31 -2.25
N LEU A 91 2.07 -11.08 -1.00
CA LEU A 91 2.49 -11.89 0.16
C LEU A 91 1.48 -13.01 0.44
N ALA A 92 0.19 -12.68 0.33
CA ALA A 92 -0.92 -13.62 0.56
C ALA A 92 -2.13 -13.26 -0.32
N GLY A 93 -2.99 -14.26 -0.56
CA GLY A 93 -4.23 -14.11 -1.30
C GLY A 93 -4.04 -14.08 -2.81
N ARG A 94 -4.81 -13.24 -3.51
CA ARG A 94 -4.86 -13.17 -4.98
C ARG A 94 -5.26 -11.78 -5.46
N ILE A 95 -4.67 -11.33 -6.55
CA ILE A 95 -5.11 -10.12 -7.26
C ILE A 95 -5.39 -10.46 -8.71
N ASP A 96 -6.61 -10.19 -9.16
CA ASP A 96 -6.97 -10.23 -10.58
C ASP A 96 -6.94 -8.81 -11.14
N SER A 97 -6.53 -8.66 -12.40
CA SER A 97 -6.50 -7.35 -13.06
C SER A 97 -6.72 -7.47 -14.56
N TYR A 98 -7.10 -6.37 -15.19
CA TYR A 98 -7.17 -6.23 -16.64
C TYR A 98 -6.68 -4.84 -17.04
N ASP A 99 -6.13 -4.74 -18.25
CA ASP A 99 -5.61 -3.47 -18.76
C ASP A 99 -6.75 -2.58 -19.24
N LEU A 100 -6.71 -1.29 -18.90
CA LEU A 100 -7.67 -0.31 -19.40
C LEU A 100 -7.19 0.39 -20.67
N GLU A 101 -5.92 0.22 -21.03
CA GLU A 101 -5.33 0.79 -22.25
C GLU A 101 -5.41 -0.16 -23.45
N SER A 102 -5.69 -1.44 -23.21
CA SER A 102 -5.82 -2.45 -24.27
C SER A 102 -7.28 -2.58 -24.71
N ASP A 103 -7.48 -2.88 -26.00
CA ASP A 103 -8.77 -3.32 -26.56
C ASP A 103 -9.09 -4.78 -26.21
N ASP A 104 -8.17 -5.48 -25.54
CA ASP A 104 -8.38 -6.85 -25.07
C ASP A 104 -9.51 -6.91 -24.03
N THR A 105 -10.40 -7.88 -24.20
CA THR A 105 -11.53 -8.12 -23.27
C THR A 105 -11.20 -9.16 -22.20
N ILE A 106 -9.97 -9.66 -22.18
CA ILE A 106 -9.52 -10.75 -21.32
C ILE A 106 -8.70 -10.18 -20.15
N GLY A 107 -8.89 -10.73 -18.95
CA GLY A 107 -8.08 -10.40 -17.78
C GLY A 107 -6.62 -10.83 -17.94
N LEU A 108 -5.73 -10.08 -17.30
CA LEU A 108 -4.33 -10.48 -17.13
C LEU A 108 -4.25 -11.74 -16.26
N PRO A 109 -3.19 -12.54 -16.40
CA PRO A 109 -2.93 -13.65 -15.48
C PRO A 109 -2.98 -13.17 -14.02
N PRO A 110 -3.59 -13.95 -13.12
CA PRO A 110 -3.73 -13.55 -11.73
C PRO A 110 -2.35 -13.44 -11.07
N LEU A 111 -2.20 -12.42 -10.23
CA LEU A 111 -1.08 -12.32 -9.33
C LEU A 111 -1.31 -13.25 -8.14
N LEU A 112 -0.38 -14.17 -7.91
CA LEU A 112 -0.38 -15.16 -6.84
C LEU A 112 0.75 -14.88 -5.83
N PRO A 113 0.68 -15.43 -4.60
CA PRO A 113 1.68 -15.18 -3.56
C PRO A 113 3.10 -15.49 -4.03
N GLY A 114 4.05 -14.64 -3.67
CA GLY A 114 5.42 -14.64 -4.19
C GLY A 114 5.56 -13.91 -5.53
N GLY A 115 4.47 -13.69 -6.26
CA GLY A 115 4.48 -13.05 -7.57
C GLY A 115 4.71 -11.53 -7.52
N HIS A 116 5.13 -10.99 -8.67
CA HIS A 116 5.37 -9.57 -8.90
C HIS A 116 4.59 -9.06 -10.12
N THR A 117 4.05 -7.84 -10.02
CA THR A 117 3.57 -7.09 -11.19
C THR A 117 4.01 -5.62 -11.10
N CYS A 118 4.15 -4.97 -12.25
CA CYS A 118 4.41 -3.55 -12.38
C CYS A 118 3.23 -2.89 -13.11
N LEU A 119 2.73 -1.80 -12.55
CA LEU A 119 1.91 -0.82 -13.25
C LEU A 119 2.83 0.31 -13.70
N GLU A 120 3.07 0.36 -15.00
CA GLU A 120 3.94 1.36 -15.61
C GLU A 120 3.30 2.74 -15.61
N ARG A 121 4.16 3.76 -15.62
CA ARG A 121 3.73 5.15 -15.76
C ARG A 121 2.73 5.35 -16.88
N GLY A 122 1.69 6.12 -16.57
CA GLY A 122 0.66 6.50 -17.52
C GLY A 122 -0.38 5.41 -17.80
N HIS A 123 -0.17 4.17 -17.38
CA HIS A 123 -1.13 3.09 -17.54
C HIS A 123 -2.12 3.03 -16.38
N ALA A 124 -3.23 2.34 -16.59
CA ALA A 124 -4.20 2.06 -15.55
C ALA A 124 -4.80 0.67 -15.73
N ARG A 125 -5.26 0.08 -14.64
CA ARG A 125 -5.89 -1.25 -14.61
C ARG A 125 -7.16 -1.22 -13.79
N GLY A 126 -8.14 -2.02 -14.19
CA GLY A 126 -9.18 -2.49 -13.27
C GLY A 126 -8.62 -3.65 -12.46
N LEU A 127 -8.92 -3.69 -11.17
CA LEU A 127 -8.39 -4.72 -10.28
C LEU A 127 -9.40 -5.22 -9.25
N THR A 128 -9.24 -6.49 -8.89
CA THR A 128 -9.91 -7.16 -7.77
C THR A 128 -8.87 -7.70 -6.82
N ILE A 129 -8.86 -7.22 -5.58
CA ILE A 129 -8.06 -7.74 -4.49
C ILE A 129 -8.99 -8.65 -3.68
N HIS A 130 -8.72 -9.95 -3.69
CA HIS A 130 -9.57 -10.93 -3.01
C HIS A 130 -9.48 -10.80 -1.48
N PRO A 131 -10.49 -11.25 -0.72
CA PRO A 131 -10.43 -11.28 0.75
C PRO A 131 -9.17 -11.96 1.28
N GLY A 132 -8.60 -11.40 2.33
CA GLY A 132 -7.35 -11.90 2.93
C GLY A 132 -6.10 -11.67 2.09
N SER A 133 -6.14 -10.81 1.05
CA SER A 133 -4.96 -10.53 0.24
C SER A 133 -4.12 -9.39 0.81
N TRP A 134 -2.80 -9.60 0.83
CA TRP A 134 -1.80 -8.66 1.35
C TRP A 134 -0.60 -8.59 0.43
N HIS A 135 -0.11 -7.39 0.16
CA HIS A 135 1.04 -7.16 -0.72
C HIS A 135 1.93 -6.03 -0.22
N LEU A 136 3.19 -6.07 -0.61
CA LEU A 136 4.05 -4.89 -0.63
C LEU A 136 3.73 -4.06 -1.87
N GLU A 137 3.55 -2.76 -1.70
CA GLU A 137 3.46 -1.81 -2.79
C GLU A 137 4.64 -0.85 -2.72
N TYR A 138 5.41 -0.80 -3.80
CA TYR A 138 6.57 0.05 -3.96
C TYR A 138 6.38 0.97 -5.14
N GLY A 139 6.30 2.28 -4.88
CA GLY A 139 6.23 3.29 -5.93
C GLY A 139 7.58 3.95 -6.15
N ARG A 140 7.97 4.11 -7.42
CA ARG A 140 9.22 4.77 -7.83
C ARG A 140 8.96 5.83 -8.89
N GLY A 141 9.39 7.06 -8.66
CA GLY A 141 9.25 8.17 -9.59
C GLY A 141 9.03 9.51 -8.90
N ALA A 142 8.23 10.41 -9.45
CA ALA A 142 7.86 11.64 -8.76
C ALA A 142 6.74 11.36 -7.73
N VAL A 143 7.06 10.71 -6.61
CA VAL A 143 6.08 10.25 -5.60
C VAL A 143 5.23 11.40 -5.03
N ALA A 144 5.77 12.61 -4.94
CA ALA A 144 4.98 13.78 -4.54
C ALA A 144 3.75 14.03 -5.46
N THR A 145 3.78 13.57 -6.72
CA THR A 145 2.65 13.69 -7.66
C THR A 145 1.52 12.68 -7.41
N THR A 146 1.76 11.63 -6.61
CA THR A 146 0.73 10.64 -6.26
C THR A 146 -0.12 11.11 -5.07
N LEU A 147 0.39 12.08 -4.31
CA LEU A 147 -0.27 12.61 -3.12
C LEU A 147 -1.69 13.11 -3.42
N PRO A 148 -2.00 13.89 -4.48
CA PRO A 148 -3.38 14.26 -4.76
C PRO A 148 -4.32 13.06 -4.92
N PHE A 149 -3.90 11.98 -5.59
CA PHE A 149 -4.74 10.79 -5.75
C PHE A 149 -4.93 10.02 -4.44
N ALA A 150 -3.86 9.86 -3.66
CA ALA A 150 -3.92 9.22 -2.33
C ALA A 150 -4.64 10.10 -1.28
N MET A 151 -4.59 11.42 -1.44
CA MET A 151 -5.17 12.42 -0.55
C MET A 151 -6.59 12.81 -0.95
N VAL A 152 -7.05 12.60 -2.18
CA VAL A 152 -8.44 12.86 -2.57
C VAL A 152 -9.36 12.06 -1.67
N ASP A 153 -9.06 10.78 -1.42
CA ASP A 153 -9.85 9.98 -0.50
C ASP A 153 -9.44 10.17 0.96
N THR A 154 -8.20 10.51 1.29
CA THR A 154 -7.88 10.86 2.70
C THR A 154 -8.57 12.17 3.13
N LEU A 155 -8.73 13.15 2.23
CA LEU A 155 -9.45 14.42 2.46
C LEU A 155 -10.97 14.26 2.37
N LEU A 156 -11.48 13.41 1.47
CA LEU A 156 -12.91 13.10 1.36
C LEU A 156 -13.40 12.12 2.45
N VAL A 157 -12.55 11.20 2.92
CA VAL A 157 -12.79 10.35 4.11
C VAL A 157 -12.50 11.12 5.41
N SER A 158 -11.75 12.23 5.36
CA SER A 158 -11.66 13.20 6.47
C SER A 158 -12.93 14.06 6.64
N LEU A 159 -13.99 13.83 5.85
CA LEU A 159 -15.35 14.21 6.25
C LEU A 159 -15.95 13.26 7.30
N GLU A 160 -15.18 12.36 7.90
CA GLU A 160 -15.46 11.93 9.27
C GLU A 160 -14.82 12.91 10.27
N PHE A 161 -15.62 13.89 10.70
CA PHE A 161 -15.30 14.92 11.72
C PHE A 161 -14.62 14.37 13.00
N GLU A 162 -14.81 13.10 13.33
CA GLU A 162 -14.26 12.43 14.52
C GLU A 162 -12.72 12.23 14.44
N SER A 163 -12.19 11.93 13.25
CA SER A 163 -10.75 11.68 13.05
C SER A 163 -9.92 12.97 13.05
N VAL A 164 -10.44 14.05 12.45
CA VAL A 164 -9.81 15.37 12.45
C VAL A 164 -9.72 15.96 13.87
N ARG A 165 -10.75 15.76 14.71
CA ARG A 165 -10.74 16.20 16.10
C ARG A 165 -9.61 15.55 16.90
N ARG A 166 -9.38 14.25 16.71
CA ARG A 166 -8.34 13.50 17.44
C ARG A 166 -6.92 13.94 17.02
N SER A 167 -6.69 14.17 15.73
CA SER A 167 -5.39 14.63 15.22
C SER A 167 -5.05 16.06 15.65
N THR A 168 -6.04 16.96 15.69
CA THR A 168 -5.85 18.35 16.13
C THR A 168 -5.46 18.45 17.61
N VAL A 169 -6.04 17.60 18.48
CA VAL A 169 -5.70 17.57 19.91
C VAL A 169 -4.25 17.11 20.13
N GLU A 170 -3.77 16.14 19.35
CA GLU A 170 -2.40 15.66 19.48
C GLU A 170 -1.37 16.66 18.93
N PHE A 171 -1.68 17.35 17.82
CA PHE A 171 -0.86 18.47 17.34
C PHE A 171 -0.78 19.61 18.37
N ALA A 172 -1.90 19.97 19.02
CA ALA A 172 -1.93 21.01 20.03
C ALA A 172 -1.10 20.66 21.28
N LYS A 173 -1.12 19.39 21.72
CA LYS A 173 -0.27 18.91 22.82
C LYS A 173 1.21 18.98 22.50
N LEU A 174 1.60 18.63 21.28
CA LEU A 174 3.00 18.64 20.82
C LEU A 174 3.55 20.07 20.70
N VAL A 175 2.74 21.02 20.24
CA VAL A 175 3.13 22.44 20.18
C VAL A 175 3.28 23.06 21.58
N ARG A 176 2.43 22.67 22.54
CA ARG A 176 2.48 23.19 23.91
C ARG A 176 3.69 22.69 24.70
N ARG A 177 4.18 21.47 24.40
CA ARG A 177 5.40 20.91 25.00
C ARG A 177 6.70 21.52 24.48
N ARG A 178 6.66 22.22 23.33
CA ARG A 178 7.80 22.95 22.76
C ARG A 178 7.92 24.40 23.25
N ARG A 179 6.97 24.87 24.08
CA ARG A 179 6.96 26.20 24.68
C ARG A 179 7.12 26.17 26.22
N ARG A 180 7.63 25.05 26.77
CA ARG A 180 8.16 24.98 28.13
C ARG A 180 9.57 24.44 28.07
#